data_AF-A0A2V6Q9K5-F1
#
_entry.id   AF-A0A2V6Q9K5-F1
#
_cell.length_a   1.000
_cell.length_b   1.000
_cell.length_c   1.000
_cell.angle_alpha   90.00
_cell.angle_beta   90.00
_cell.angle_gamma   90.00
#
_symmetry.space_group_name_H-M   'P 1'
#
loop_
_entity.id
_entity.type
_entity.pdbx_description
1 polymer ?
#
loop_
_entity_poly.entity_id
_entity_poly.type
_entity_poly.pdbx_seq_one_letter_code
_entity_poly.pdbx_strand_id
1 'polypeptide(L)'
;MARPQPLHARGAVSPRLVGVAGLVLLAAGLAVYGGHQVLRVRQMRGEIAARERDIVTLRARTEELSRTVERLRNDPSYVEKLAREELGYVRPDETVLKFPTAGR
;
A
#
# COMPACT_ATOMS: atom_id res chain seq x y z
N MET A 1 34.19 49.97 -59.46
CA MET A 1 34.86 50.07 -58.15
C MET A 1 33.97 49.42 -57.10
N ALA A 2 34.26 48.19 -56.67
CA ALA A 2 33.48 47.46 -55.67
C ALA A 2 34.26 47.41 -54.35
N ARG A 3 33.62 47.83 -53.24
CA ARG A 3 34.14 47.64 -51.88
C ARG A 3 33.46 46.41 -51.26
N PRO A 4 34.18 45.37 -50.82
CA PRO A 4 33.57 44.29 -50.07
C PRO A 4 33.32 44.74 -48.62
N GLN A 5 32.08 44.60 -48.16
CA GLN A 5 31.74 44.68 -46.73
C GLN A 5 32.07 43.32 -46.07
N PRO A 6 32.87 43.28 -44.99
CA PRO A 6 33.16 42.03 -44.30
C PRO A 6 31.96 41.54 -43.48
N LEU A 7 31.73 40.23 -43.59
CA LEU A 7 30.68 39.46 -42.94
C LEU A 7 30.87 39.36 -41.42
N HIS A 8 29.76 39.55 -40.71
CA HIS A 8 29.37 38.94 -39.43
C HIS A 8 30.40 38.93 -38.29
N ALA A 9 30.25 39.90 -37.38
CA ALA A 9 30.83 39.83 -36.04
C ALA A 9 30.22 38.65 -35.27
N ARG A 10 30.98 37.56 -35.12
CA ARG A 10 30.69 36.52 -34.13
C ARG A 10 30.82 37.15 -32.75
N GLY A 11 29.68 37.35 -32.08
CA GLY A 11 29.64 37.86 -30.71
C GLY A 11 30.49 36.99 -29.80
N ALA A 12 31.59 37.53 -29.30
CA ALA A 12 32.42 36.86 -28.32
C ALA A 12 31.60 36.69 -27.04
N VAL A 13 31.28 35.45 -26.70
CA VAL A 13 30.57 35.13 -25.46
C VAL A 13 31.50 35.47 -24.30
N SER A 14 31.08 36.35 -23.40
CA SER A 14 31.95 36.73 -22.28
C SER A 14 32.17 35.53 -21.35
N PRO A 15 33.40 35.30 -20.85
CA PRO A 15 33.70 34.14 -20.00
C PRO A 15 32.90 34.15 -18.69
N ARG A 16 32.46 35.34 -18.25
CA ARG A 16 31.56 35.52 -17.09
C ARG A 16 30.18 34.92 -17.34
N LEU A 17 29.60 35.11 -18.53
CA LEU A 17 28.30 34.55 -18.88
C LEU A 17 28.34 33.02 -18.92
N VAL A 18 29.45 32.45 -19.42
CA VAL A 18 29.66 30.99 -19.43
C VAL A 18 29.75 30.44 -18.00
N GLY A 19 30.49 31.11 -17.11
CA GLY A 19 30.58 30.73 -15.69
C GLY A 19 29.23 30.80 -14.96
N VAL A 20 28.46 31.87 -15.18
CA VAL A 20 27.12 32.02 -14.59
C VAL A 20 26.16 30.95 -15.12
N ALA A 21 26.16 30.68 -16.43
CA ALA A 21 25.34 29.63 -17.02
C ALA A 21 25.68 28.25 -16.44
N GLY A 22 26.97 27.94 -16.26
CA GLY A 22 27.41 26.69 -15.62
C GLY A 22 26.92 26.57 -14.17
N LEU A 23 27.00 27.65 -13.39
CA LEU A 23 26.54 27.68 -12.00
C LEU A 23 25.01 27.48 -11.90
N VAL A 24 24.25 28.12 -12.79
CA VAL A 24 22.79 27.98 -12.86
C VAL A 24 22.40 26.54 -13.21
N LEU A 25 23.07 25.92 -14.19
CA LEU A 25 22.83 24.52 -14.55
C LEU A 25 23.14 23.57 -13.39
N LEU A 26 24.23 23.81 -12.66
CA LEU A 26 24.60 23.01 -11.50
C LEU A 26 23.58 23.15 -10.36
N ALA A 27 23.14 24.38 -10.06
CA ALA A 27 22.11 24.64 -9.06
C ALA A 27 20.76 24.00 -9.45
N ALA A 28 20.37 24.08 -10.72
CA ALA A 28 19.16 23.43 -11.23
C ALA A 28 19.24 21.90 -11.11
N GLY A 29 20.39 21.29 -11.44
CA GLY A 29 20.61 19.86 -11.28
C GLY A 29 20.48 19.40 -9.83
N LEU A 30 21.08 20.14 -8.88
CA LEU A 30 20.96 19.87 -7.45
C LEU A 30 19.54 20.06 -6.92
N ALA A 31 18.81 21.07 -7.41
CA ALA A 31 17.42 21.32 -7.01
C ALA A 31 16.48 20.20 -7.48
N VAL A 32 16.62 19.75 -8.73
CA VAL A 32 15.85 18.62 -9.28
C VAL A 32 16.17 17.35 -8.51
N TYR A 33 17.46 17.07 -8.30
CA TYR A 33 17.89 15.91 -7.53
C TYR A 33 17.35 15.95 -6.09
N GLY A 34 17.47 17.08 -5.39
CA GLY A 34 16.95 17.24 -4.03
C GLY A 34 15.43 17.11 -3.92
N GLY A 35 14.68 17.72 -4.85
CA GLY A 35 13.22 17.67 -4.87
C GLY A 35 12.65 16.27 -5.06
N HIS A 36 13.21 15.50 -6.00
CA HIS A 36 12.79 14.12 -6.24
C HIS A 36 13.04 13.19 -5.04
N GLN A 37 14.15 13.39 -4.33
CA GLN A 37 14.51 12.56 -3.18
C GLN A 37 13.55 12.79 -1.99
N VAL A 38 13.09 14.03 -1.76
CA VAL A 38 12.14 14.34 -0.68
C VAL A 38 10.78 13.69 -0.91
N LEU A 39 10.28 13.71 -2.15
CA LEU A 39 9.00 13.07 -2.50
C LEU A 39 9.07 11.55 -2.30
N ARG A 40 10.16 10.92 -2.74
CA ARG A 40 10.38 9.47 -2.57
C ARG A 40 10.39 9.04 -1.11
N VAL A 41 11.08 9.78 -0.24
CA VAL A 41 11.11 9.48 1.20
C VAL A 41 9.72 9.60 1.83
N ARG A 42 8.92 10.58 1.41
CA ARG A 42 7.53 10.72 1.90
C ARG A 42 6.64 9.55 1.47
N GLN A 43 6.75 9.11 0.23
CA GLN A 43 6.03 7.94 -0.27
C GLN A 43 6.42 6.67 0.51
N MET A 44 7.73 6.41 0.65
CA MET A 44 8.25 5.26 1.40
C MET A 44 7.77 5.25 2.85
N ARG A 45 7.73 6.41 3.53
CA ARG A 45 7.19 6.51 4.89
C ARG A 45 5.70 6.16 4.95
N GLY A 46 4.92 6.58 3.94
CA GLY A 46 3.51 6.21 3.83
C GLY A 46 3.31 4.71 3.63
N GLU A 47 4.13 4.10 2.78
CA GLU A 47 4.13 2.65 2.54
C GLU A 47 4.50 1.86 3.81
N ILE A 48 5.53 2.29 4.54
CA ILE A 48 5.91 1.68 5.83
C ILE A 48 4.73 1.73 6.80
N ALA A 49 4.10 2.89 6.96
CA ALA A 49 2.95 3.03 7.87
C ALA A 49 1.76 2.16 7.45
N ALA A 50 1.52 1.98 6.15
CA ALA A 50 0.48 1.08 5.66
C ALA A 50 0.83 -0.39 5.98
N ARG A 51 2.08 -0.81 5.71
CA ARG A 51 2.54 -2.17 6.02
C ARG A 51 2.51 -2.50 7.51
N GLU A 52 2.84 -1.54 8.37
CA GLU A 52 2.74 -1.71 9.82
C GLU A 52 1.30 -1.97 10.27
N ARG A 53 0.32 -1.25 9.70
CA ARG A 53 -1.10 -1.52 9.97
C ARG A 53 -1.51 -2.92 9.51
N ASP A 54 -1.07 -3.33 8.31
CA ASP A 54 -1.36 -4.67 7.79
C ASP A 54 -0.81 -5.75 8.72
N ILE A 55 0.41 -5.58 9.25
CA ILE A 55 1.02 -6.51 10.20
C ILE A 55 0.16 -6.64 11.46
N VAL A 56 -0.33 -5.53 12.01
CA VAL A 56 -1.18 -5.55 13.21
C VAL A 56 -2.49 -6.29 12.92
N THR A 57 -3.16 -5.99 11.81
CA THR A 57 -4.41 -6.65 11.42
C THR A 57 -4.22 -8.14 11.17
N LEU A 58 -3.15 -8.53 10.48
CA LEU A 58 -2.83 -9.93 10.20
C LEU A 58 -2.53 -10.70 11.48
N ARG A 59 -1.77 -10.12 12.41
CA ARG A 59 -1.50 -10.75 13.71
C ARG A 59 -2.77 -10.99 14.50
N ALA A 60 -3.68 -10.01 14.54
CA ALA A 60 -4.96 -10.15 15.23
C ALA A 60 -5.80 -11.28 14.62
N ARG A 61 -5.86 -11.37 13.28
CA ARG A 61 -6.57 -12.47 12.58
C ARG A 61 -5.93 -13.82 12.85
N THR A 62 -4.61 -13.92 12.80
CA THR A 62 -3.90 -15.17 13.10
C THR A 62 -4.19 -15.64 14.52
N GLU A 63 -4.19 -14.74 15.49
CA GLU A 63 -4.51 -15.04 16.88
C GLU A 63 -5.95 -15.54 17.06
N GLU A 64 -6.92 -14.86 16.44
CA GLU A 64 -8.33 -15.29 16.45
C GLU A 64 -8.53 -16.67 15.81
N LEU A 65 -7.89 -16.90 14.65
CA LEU A 65 -7.98 -18.17 13.95
C LEU A 65 -7.33 -19.28 14.76
N SER A 66 -6.21 -19.00 15.41
CA SER A 66 -5.50 -19.97 16.26
C SER A 66 -6.35 -20.39 17.45
N ARG A 67 -7.02 -19.44 18.11
CA ARG A 67 -7.99 -19.75 19.18
C ARG A 67 -9.18 -20.57 18.68
N THR A 68 -9.64 -20.31 17.47
CA THR A 68 -10.74 -21.08 16.88
C THR A 68 -10.30 -22.52 16.58
N VAL A 69 -9.11 -22.70 15.99
CA VAL A 69 -8.53 -24.03 15.77
C VAL A 69 -8.34 -24.78 17.10
N GLU A 70 -7.86 -24.10 18.14
CA GLU A 70 -7.69 -24.69 19.46
C GLU A 70 -9.01 -25.20 20.04
N ARG A 71 -10.07 -24.38 19.99
CA ARG A 71 -11.41 -24.80 20.42
C ARG A 71 -11.95 -25.95 19.58
N LEU A 72 -11.78 -25.92 18.27
CA LEU A 72 -12.23 -27.02 17.40
C LEU A 72 -11.52 -28.34 17.72
N ARG A 73 -10.26 -28.31 18.17
CA ARG A 73 -9.49 -29.50 18.51
C ARG A 73 -9.79 -30.02 19.91
N ASN A 74 -9.91 -29.12 20.87
CA ASN A 74 -9.86 -29.48 22.29
C ASN A 74 -11.17 -29.24 23.04
N ASP A 75 -12.19 -28.64 22.40
CA ASP A 75 -13.51 -28.40 23.01
C ASP A 75 -14.61 -29.15 22.23
N PRO A 76 -14.98 -30.37 22.68
CA PRO A 76 -16.05 -31.15 22.07
C PRO A 76 -17.40 -30.44 22.09
N SER A 77 -17.68 -29.61 23.10
CA SER A 77 -18.93 -28.87 23.22
C SER A 77 -19.04 -27.77 22.17
N TYR A 78 -17.91 -27.13 21.84
CA TYR A 78 -17.82 -26.15 20.76
C TYR A 78 -18.08 -26.80 19.39
N VAL A 79 -17.55 -28.00 19.16
CA VAL A 79 -17.81 -28.78 17.93
C VAL A 79 -19.26 -29.22 17.85
N GLU A 80 -19.85 -29.71 18.95
CA GLU A 80 -21.26 -30.09 19.00
C GLU A 80 -22.17 -28.90 18.70
N LYS A 81 -21.87 -27.73 19.29
CA LYS A 81 -22.60 -26.50 19.02
C LYS A 81 -22.57 -26.15 17.53
N LEU A 82 -21.40 -26.17 16.91
CA LEU A 82 -21.25 -25.86 15.48
C LEU A 82 -21.99 -26.87 14.60
N ALA A 83 -21.93 -28.16 14.95
CA ALA A 83 -22.68 -29.22 14.28
C ALA A 83 -24.20 -29.00 14.34
N ARG A 84 -24.72 -28.52 15.47
CA ARG A 84 -26.14 -28.19 15.64
C ARG A 84 -26.54 -26.95 14.83
N GLU A 85 -25.73 -25.89 14.89
CA GLU A 85 -26.05 -24.60 14.27
C GLU A 85 -25.89 -24.62 12.75
N GLU A 86 -24.78 -25.18 12.25
CA GLU A 86 -24.45 -25.15 10.82
C GLU A 86 -25.04 -26.33 10.04
N LEU A 87 -25.16 -27.50 10.68
CA LEU A 87 -25.58 -28.74 10.01
C LEU A 87 -26.95 -29.23 10.48
N GLY A 88 -27.56 -28.60 11.48
CA GLY A 88 -28.85 -29.01 12.03
C GLY A 88 -28.80 -30.39 12.70
N TYR A 89 -27.62 -30.84 13.14
CA TYR A 89 -27.50 -32.13 13.82
C TYR A 89 -28.24 -32.11 15.15
N VAL A 90 -28.84 -33.25 15.50
CA VAL A 90 -29.52 -33.51 16.77
C VAL A 90 -29.06 -34.85 17.32
N ARG A 91 -29.04 -35.00 18.64
CA ARG A 91 -28.68 -36.28 19.24
C ARG A 91 -29.82 -37.31 19.06
N PRO A 92 -29.51 -38.62 19.08
CA PRO A 92 -30.53 -39.66 18.96
C PRO A 92 -31.65 -39.59 20.01
N ASP A 93 -31.37 -39.03 21.19
CA ASP A 93 -32.30 -38.86 22.31
C ASP A 93 -33.10 -37.54 22.27
N GLU A 94 -32.90 -36.70 21.24
CA GLU A 94 -33.57 -35.40 21.12
C GLU A 94 -34.78 -35.45 20.16
N THR A 95 -35.85 -34.72 20.50
CA THR A 95 -37.09 -34.67 19.69
C THR A 95 -37.12 -33.42 18.80
N VAL A 96 -37.28 -33.61 17.48
CA VAL A 96 -37.37 -32.50 16.51
C VAL A 96 -38.81 -31.98 16.42
N LEU A 97 -39.02 -30.72 16.81
CA LEU A 97 -40.30 -30.02 16.65
C LEU A 97 -40.39 -29.40 15.25
N LYS A 98 -41.30 -29.89 14.41
CA LYS A 98 -41.64 -29.28 13.12
C LYS A 98 -42.95 -28.52 13.24
N PHE A 99 -42.94 -27.22 13.00
CA PHE A 99 -44.16 -26.42 12.96
C PHE A 99 -44.81 -26.55 11.57
N PRO A 100 -46.13 -26.78 11.48
CA PRO A 100 -46.81 -26.77 10.20
C PRO A 100 -46.68 -25.38 9.58
N THR A 101 -46.23 -25.31 8.32
CA THR A 101 -46.39 -24.08 7.54
C THR A 101 -47.88 -23.88 7.36
N ALA A 102 -48.42 -22.82 7.95
CA ALA A 102 -49.80 -22.42 7.75
C ALA A 102 -50.01 -22.18 6.26
N GLY A 103 -50.68 -23.12 5.58
CA GLY A 103 -51.04 -23.00 4.18
C GLY A 103 -51.85 -21.73 3.97
N ARG A 104 -51.37 -20.88 3.07
CA ARG A 104 -52.19 -19.86 2.42
C ARG A 104 -52.93 -20.50 1.25
#